data_AF-A0A7W7HYL3-F1
#
_entry.id   AF-A0A7W7HYL3-F1
#
_cell.length_a   1.000
_cell.length_b   1.000
_cell.length_c   1.000
_cell.angle_alpha   90.00
_cell.angle_beta   90.00
_cell.angle_gamma   90.00
#
_symmetry.space_group_name_H-M   'P 1'
#
loop_
_entity.id
_entity.type
_entity.pdbx_description
1 polymer ?
#
loop_
_entity_poly.entity_id
_entity_poly.type
_entity_poly.pdbx_seq_one_letter_code
_entity_poly.pdbx_strand_id
1 'polypeptide(L)'
;MTTEVAMPAAQTIEVPVVRRGHHSHPRRGACLMELVSTLTGGPWTDRPGRVHPMLATVCRAVNDRLGDAGRAAVLTAVPWLEHTAAPVPRRQADEVLRDGLLELAARHAGDAALAARRPGQRAAAGALRRAVRRVAARPDRDEAMRRFLFEAIDLVRGHAGLPPVPEGRPMSVDGVGWLPVRVEVRCPDDGLSAYLHCTAELDRWPAELRPEPTAPRASRDRRPAGRPA
;
A
#
# COMPACT_ATOMS: atom_id res chain seq x y z
N MET A 1 -7.50 3.70 -44.11
CA MET A 1 -7.76 2.49 -43.31
C MET A 1 -6.92 2.57 -42.05
N THR A 2 -7.50 3.10 -40.98
CA THR A 2 -6.89 3.12 -39.65
C THR A 2 -7.13 1.75 -39.05
N THR A 3 -6.07 0.96 -38.89
CA THR A 3 -6.15 -0.31 -38.18
C THR A 3 -6.42 0.00 -36.72
N GLU A 4 -7.67 -0.19 -36.29
CA GLU A 4 -8.03 -0.20 -34.88
C GLU A 4 -7.32 -1.41 -34.24
N VAL A 5 -6.19 -1.15 -33.58
CA VAL A 5 -5.54 -2.16 -32.75
C VAL A 5 -6.45 -2.37 -31.55
N ALA A 6 -7.33 -3.38 -31.64
CA ALA A 6 -8.17 -3.80 -30.53
C ALA A 6 -7.24 -4.08 -29.33
N MET A 7 -7.27 -3.20 -28.33
CA MET A 7 -6.57 -3.42 -27.08
C MET A 7 -7.08 -4.74 -26.49
N PRO A 8 -6.20 -5.64 -26.04
CA PRO A 8 -6.62 -6.95 -25.59
C PRO A 8 -7.65 -6.80 -24.46
N ALA A 9 -8.73 -7.58 -24.56
CA ALA A 9 -9.72 -7.72 -23.51
C ALA A 9 -9.03 -7.99 -22.17
N ALA A 10 -9.52 -7.34 -21.11
CA ALA A 10 -8.97 -7.54 -19.77
C ALA A 10 -8.89 -9.04 -19.43
N GLN A 11 -7.74 -9.48 -18.91
CA GLN A 11 -7.49 -10.87 -18.57
C GLN A 11 -7.31 -11.02 -17.07
N THR A 12 -7.88 -12.07 -16.49
CA THR A 12 -7.58 -12.43 -15.12
C THR A 12 -6.31 -13.27 -15.07
N ILE A 13 -5.38 -12.90 -14.19
CA ILE A 13 -4.18 -13.67 -13.93
C ILE A 13 -4.03 -13.93 -12.44
N GLU A 14 -3.32 -15.01 -12.14
CA GLU A 14 -2.91 -15.33 -10.79
C GLU A 14 -1.57 -14.67 -10.49
N VAL A 15 -1.55 -13.88 -9.43
CA VAL A 15 -0.34 -13.19 -8.94
C VAL A 15 0.29 -14.07 -7.86
N PRO A 16 1.53 -14.55 -8.05
CA PRO A 16 2.23 -15.29 -7.00
C PRO A 16 2.44 -14.37 -5.80
N VAL A 17 2.19 -14.90 -4.60
CA VAL A 17 2.15 -14.15 -3.33
C VAL A 17 3.36 -13.25 -3.08
N VAL A 18 3.24 -12.33 -2.12
CA VAL A 18 4.15 -11.20 -1.88
C VAL A 18 5.64 -11.58 -1.94
N ARG A 19 6.39 -10.86 -2.78
CA ARG A 19 7.82 -10.98 -3.02
C ARG A 19 8.54 -9.67 -2.70
N ARG A 20 9.85 -9.77 -2.52
CA ARG A 20 10.74 -8.61 -2.39
C ARG A 20 10.88 -7.86 -3.71
N GLY A 21 11.05 -6.55 -3.63
CA GLY A 21 11.38 -5.69 -4.78
C GLY A 21 10.16 -5.27 -5.60
N HIS A 22 10.45 -4.48 -6.64
CA HIS A 22 9.47 -4.00 -7.61
C HIS A 22 9.32 -5.00 -8.76
N HIS A 23 8.09 -5.16 -9.25
CA HIS A 23 7.73 -6.04 -10.34
C HIS A 23 7.08 -5.23 -11.46
N SER A 24 7.62 -5.34 -12.68
CA SER A 24 7.06 -4.67 -13.85
C SER A 24 5.76 -5.32 -14.37
N HIS A 25 5.42 -6.51 -13.91
CA HIS A 25 4.26 -7.28 -14.37
C HIS A 25 3.75 -8.22 -13.26
N PRO A 26 2.42 -8.36 -13.04
CA PRO A 26 1.89 -9.14 -11.92
C PRO A 26 2.26 -10.64 -11.93
N ARG A 27 2.42 -11.24 -13.12
CA ARG A 27 2.95 -12.62 -13.23
C ARG A 27 4.35 -12.84 -12.63
N ARG A 28 5.13 -11.78 -12.37
CA ARG A 28 6.47 -11.89 -11.75
C ARG A 28 6.42 -11.95 -10.22
N GLY A 29 5.25 -11.78 -9.64
CA GLY A 29 5.02 -11.58 -8.20
C GLY A 29 4.55 -10.16 -7.93
N ALA A 30 4.31 -9.87 -6.66
CA ALA A 30 3.91 -8.55 -6.20
C ALA A 30 4.62 -8.18 -4.91
N CYS A 31 4.97 -6.93 -4.68
CA CYS A 31 5.20 -6.42 -3.33
C CYS A 31 3.87 -6.04 -2.68
N LEU A 32 3.90 -5.78 -1.36
CA LEU A 32 2.73 -5.31 -0.61
C LEU A 32 2.02 -4.12 -1.29
N MET A 33 2.78 -3.16 -1.83
CA MET A 33 2.22 -1.94 -2.43
C MET A 33 1.63 -2.14 -3.83
N GLU A 34 2.14 -3.10 -4.60
CA GLU A 34 1.54 -3.46 -5.89
C GLU A 34 0.15 -4.06 -5.68
N LEU A 35 0.00 -4.95 -4.68
CA LEU A 35 -1.31 -5.49 -4.29
C LEU A 35 -2.28 -4.41 -3.81
N VAL A 36 -1.82 -3.48 -2.96
CA VAL A 36 -2.65 -2.34 -2.53
C VAL A 36 -3.09 -1.49 -3.71
N SER A 37 -2.20 -1.26 -4.69
CA SER A 37 -2.58 -0.53 -5.91
C SER A 37 -3.72 -1.25 -6.67
N THR A 38 -3.70 -2.59 -6.72
CA THR A 38 -4.74 -3.38 -7.40
C THR A 38 -6.10 -3.33 -6.70
N LEU A 39 -6.13 -3.30 -5.37
CA LEU A 39 -7.40 -3.18 -4.65
C LEU A 39 -8.11 -1.87 -4.98
N THR A 40 -7.32 -0.80 -5.18
CA THR A 40 -7.85 0.53 -5.52
C THR A 40 -8.22 0.71 -6.99
N GLY A 41 -8.07 -0.33 -7.82
CA GLY A 41 -8.25 -0.22 -9.28
C GLY A 41 -7.22 0.73 -9.90
N GLY A 42 -5.96 0.66 -9.47
CA GLY A 42 -4.89 1.55 -9.89
C GLY A 42 -3.98 0.96 -10.98
N PRO A 43 -3.00 1.74 -11.48
CA PRO A 43 -1.90 1.17 -12.25
C PRO A 43 -1.12 0.14 -11.43
N TRP A 44 -0.50 -0.84 -12.07
CA TRP A 44 0.42 -1.77 -11.44
C TRP A 44 1.68 -1.02 -11.01
N THR A 45 1.77 -0.67 -9.73
CA THR A 45 2.87 0.13 -9.19
C THR A 45 3.08 -0.14 -7.70
N ASP A 46 4.32 -0.05 -7.27
CA ASP A 46 4.70 -0.09 -5.85
C ASP A 46 4.50 1.27 -5.16
N ARG A 47 4.01 2.30 -5.89
CA ARG A 47 3.74 3.68 -5.42
C ARG A 47 2.25 4.04 -5.59
N PRO A 48 1.33 3.35 -4.90
CA PRO A 48 -0.10 3.61 -5.03
C PRO A 48 -0.46 5.05 -4.62
N GLY A 49 -1.25 5.74 -5.43
CA GLY A 49 -1.64 7.14 -5.18
C GLY A 49 -2.59 7.33 -3.98
N ARG A 50 -3.26 6.26 -3.53
CA ARG A 50 -4.16 6.28 -2.35
C ARG A 50 -3.46 5.95 -1.03
N VAL A 51 -2.14 5.77 -1.03
CA VAL A 51 -1.33 5.52 0.17
C VAL A 51 -0.39 6.69 0.42
N HIS A 52 -0.23 7.10 1.68
CA HIS A 52 0.71 8.18 2.02
C HIS A 52 2.15 7.80 1.57
N PRO A 53 2.90 8.68 0.85
CA PRO A 53 4.19 8.33 0.26
C PRO A 53 5.26 7.84 1.25
N MET A 54 5.24 8.36 2.49
CA MET A 54 6.15 7.88 3.54
C MET A 54 5.75 6.51 4.07
N LEU A 55 4.45 6.24 4.21
CA LEU A 55 3.97 4.91 4.58
C LEU A 55 4.31 3.89 3.50
N ALA A 56 4.10 4.22 2.23
CA ALA A 56 4.51 3.38 1.11
C ALA A 56 6.03 3.10 1.14
N THR A 57 6.85 4.05 1.61
CA THR A 57 8.29 3.83 1.82
C THR A 57 8.57 2.83 2.94
N VAL A 58 7.85 2.91 4.06
CA VAL A 58 7.93 1.93 5.16
C VAL A 58 7.51 0.55 4.65
N CYS A 59 6.34 0.44 4.02
CA CYS A 59 5.79 -0.79 3.47
C CYS A 59 6.77 -1.50 2.55
N ARG A 60 7.33 -0.81 1.55
CA ARG A 60 8.33 -1.39 0.64
C ARG A 60 9.59 -1.82 1.39
N ALA A 61 10.10 -0.97 2.29
CA ALA A 61 11.32 -1.27 3.04
C ALA A 61 11.18 -2.50 3.95
N VAL A 62 10.02 -2.66 4.59
CA VAL A 62 9.64 -3.81 5.42
C VAL A 62 9.45 -5.04 4.55
N ASN A 63 8.63 -4.95 3.50
CA ASN A 63 8.38 -6.03 2.53
C ASN A 63 9.67 -6.69 2.03
N ASP A 64 10.66 -5.87 1.69
CA ASP A 64 11.94 -6.32 1.12
C ASP A 64 12.85 -7.05 2.12
N ARG A 65 12.52 -7.02 3.41
CA ARG A 65 13.34 -7.58 4.50
C ARG A 65 12.68 -8.68 5.31
N LEU A 66 11.37 -8.84 5.20
CA LEU A 66 10.65 -9.96 5.79
C LEU A 66 11.09 -11.28 5.15
N GLY A 67 11.01 -12.38 5.90
CA GLY A 67 11.00 -13.73 5.34
C GLY A 67 9.70 -14.02 4.55
N ASP A 68 9.59 -15.20 3.94
CA ASP A 68 8.36 -15.61 3.24
C ASP A 68 7.16 -15.67 4.20
N ALA A 69 7.33 -16.27 5.38
CA ALA A 69 6.30 -16.31 6.41
C ALA A 69 5.93 -14.90 6.91
N GLY A 70 6.93 -14.03 7.12
CA GLY A 70 6.69 -12.63 7.49
C GLY A 70 5.90 -11.86 6.42
N ARG A 71 6.22 -12.06 5.13
CA ARG A 71 5.48 -11.44 4.02
C ARG A 71 4.03 -11.91 3.95
N ALA A 72 3.76 -13.20 4.19
CA ALA A 72 2.39 -13.70 4.27
C ALA A 72 1.66 -13.11 5.48
N ALA A 73 2.31 -12.97 6.63
CA ALA A 73 1.70 -12.41 7.83
C ALA A 73 1.26 -10.93 7.67
N VAL A 74 1.95 -10.15 6.83
CA VAL A 74 1.58 -8.74 6.58
C VAL A 74 0.55 -8.56 5.46
N LEU A 75 0.13 -9.63 4.77
CA LEU A 75 -0.92 -9.52 3.76
C LEU A 75 -2.27 -9.10 4.32
N THR A 76 -2.56 -9.46 5.57
CA THR A 76 -3.76 -9.01 6.28
C THR A 76 -3.87 -7.49 6.38
N ALA A 77 -2.76 -6.76 6.22
CA ALA A 77 -2.75 -5.30 6.20
C ALA A 77 -3.16 -4.68 4.85
N VAL A 78 -3.14 -5.44 3.74
CA VAL A 78 -3.37 -4.92 2.38
C VAL A 78 -4.70 -4.16 2.27
N PRO A 79 -5.86 -4.69 2.73
CA PRO A 79 -7.14 -3.98 2.66
C PRO A 79 -7.19 -2.68 3.48
N TRP A 80 -6.31 -2.55 4.47
CA TRP A 80 -6.31 -1.43 5.42
C TRP A 80 -5.31 -0.33 5.07
N LEU A 81 -4.43 -0.57 4.10
CA LEU A 81 -3.48 0.43 3.59
C LEU A 81 -4.14 1.42 2.64
N GLU A 82 -5.27 1.03 2.05
CA GLU A 82 -6.06 1.90 1.18
C GLU A 82 -6.55 3.16 1.92
N HIS A 83 -6.68 4.25 1.16
CA HIS A 83 -7.17 5.53 1.66
C HIS A 83 -6.35 6.18 2.79
N THR A 84 -5.10 5.77 2.98
CA THR A 84 -4.17 6.41 3.92
C THR A 84 -3.51 7.66 3.35
N ALA A 85 -3.65 7.94 2.05
CA ALA A 85 -3.32 9.25 1.51
C ALA A 85 -4.32 10.29 2.02
N ALA A 86 -3.82 11.32 2.69
CA ALA A 86 -4.63 12.50 2.97
C ALA A 86 -5.17 13.07 1.65
N PRO A 87 -6.44 13.52 1.57
CA PRO A 87 -6.87 14.36 0.48
C PRO A 87 -5.93 15.59 0.46
N VAL A 88 -5.24 15.79 -0.66
CA VAL A 88 -4.32 16.89 -1.07
C VAL A 88 -4.21 18.09 -0.06
N PRO A 89 -2.99 18.58 0.26
CA PRO A 89 -2.51 18.82 1.62
C PRO A 89 -3.06 20.02 2.40
N ARG A 90 -3.08 19.85 3.73
CA ARG A 90 -2.57 20.87 4.67
C ARG A 90 -1.11 20.51 4.96
N ARG A 91 -0.12 21.31 4.51
CA ARG A 91 1.34 21.02 4.68
C ARG A 91 1.74 20.60 6.11
N GLN A 92 1.07 21.15 7.11
CA GLN A 92 1.28 20.81 8.51
C GLN A 92 0.95 19.34 8.84
N ALA A 93 -0.04 18.73 8.19
CA ALA A 93 -0.39 17.33 8.38
C ALA A 93 0.73 16.40 7.89
N ASP A 94 1.40 16.75 6.79
CA ASP A 94 2.53 15.98 6.25
C ASP A 94 3.75 16.05 7.18
N GLU A 95 3.99 17.18 7.84
CA GLU A 95 5.10 17.35 8.80
C GLU A 95 4.86 16.54 10.08
N VAL A 96 3.65 16.59 10.65
CA VAL A 96 3.29 15.82 11.84
C VAL A 96 3.38 14.32 11.54
N LEU A 97 2.85 13.87 10.40
CA LEU A 97 2.96 12.48 9.95
C LEU A 97 4.42 12.06 9.74
N ARG A 98 5.22 12.94 9.14
CA ARG A 98 6.64 12.69 8.92
C ARG A 98 7.37 12.49 10.24
N ASP A 99 7.16 13.39 11.19
CA ASP A 99 7.82 13.35 12.49
C ASP A 99 7.35 12.16 13.32
N GLY A 100 6.04 11.87 13.34
CA GLY A 100 5.49 10.70 14.01
C GLY A 100 6.03 9.38 13.45
N LEU A 101 6.13 9.23 12.13
CA LEU A 101 6.73 8.04 11.52
C LEU A 101 8.23 7.90 11.84
N LEU A 102 8.97 9.02 11.91
CA LEU A 102 10.39 9.00 12.27
C LEU A 102 10.61 8.65 13.73
N GLU A 103 9.78 9.19 14.63
CA GLU A 103 9.80 8.87 16.05
C GLU A 103 9.46 7.39 16.27
N LEU A 104 8.40 6.90 15.63
CA LEU A 104 8.02 5.49 15.67
C LEU A 104 9.17 4.60 15.17
N ALA A 105 9.75 4.92 14.02
CA ALA A 105 10.87 4.18 13.46
C ALA A 105 12.10 4.21 14.36
N ALA A 106 12.37 5.34 15.03
CA ALA A 106 13.44 5.48 16.01
C ALA A 106 13.23 4.58 17.23
N ARG A 107 12.01 4.49 17.77
CA ARG A 107 11.67 3.58 18.88
C ARG A 107 11.92 2.13 18.51
N HIS A 108 11.38 1.67 17.37
CA HIS A 108 11.57 0.28 16.90
C HIS A 108 13.04 -0.05 16.57
N ALA A 109 13.80 0.94 16.08
CA ALA A 109 15.21 0.78 15.76
C ALA A 109 16.16 0.95 16.96
N GLY A 110 15.66 1.40 18.13
CA GLY A 110 16.50 1.77 19.27
C GLY A 110 17.45 2.94 19.00
N ASP A 111 17.07 3.87 18.11
CA ASP A 111 17.93 4.99 17.67
C ASP A 111 17.38 6.34 18.14
N ALA A 112 17.68 6.72 19.39
CA ALA A 112 17.25 8.01 19.95
C ALA A 112 17.76 9.22 19.13
N ALA A 113 18.92 9.10 18.48
CA ALA A 113 19.46 10.15 17.63
C ALA A 113 18.67 10.33 16.33
N LEU A 114 17.92 9.32 15.89
CA LEU A 114 16.95 9.47 14.80
C LEU A 114 15.72 10.27 15.24
N ALA A 115 15.21 10.04 16.45
CA ALA A 115 14.03 10.73 16.98
C ALA A 115 14.24 12.26 17.10
N ALA A 116 15.48 12.68 17.40
CA ALA A 116 15.83 14.11 17.51
C ALA A 116 15.94 14.84 16.15
N ARG A 117 15.92 14.12 15.02
CA ARG A 117 16.09 14.72 13.69
C ARG A 117 14.77 15.20 13.10
N ARG A 118 14.78 16.36 12.43
CA ARG A 118 13.66 16.88 11.63
C ARG A 118 14.06 17.04 10.16
N PRO A 119 14.35 15.93 9.44
CA PRO A 119 14.82 16.00 8.06
C PRO A 119 13.68 16.36 7.10
N GLY A 120 14.00 17.06 6.02
CA GLY A 120 13.10 17.20 4.88
C GLY A 120 12.71 15.85 4.26
N GLN A 121 11.66 15.81 3.45
CA GLN A 121 10.99 14.59 2.99
C GLN A 121 11.93 13.52 2.39
N ARG A 122 12.86 13.91 1.49
CA ARG A 122 13.83 12.97 0.89
C ARG A 122 14.75 12.33 1.93
N ALA A 123 15.22 13.12 2.88
CA ALA A 123 16.07 12.65 3.97
C ALA A 123 15.28 11.80 4.98
N ALA A 124 14.00 12.11 5.21
CA ALA A 124 13.09 11.29 6.01
C ALA A 124 12.89 9.89 5.41
N ALA A 125 12.64 9.78 4.10
CA ALA A 125 12.52 8.49 3.43
C ALA A 125 13.80 7.64 3.55
N GLY A 126 14.98 8.26 3.44
CA GLY A 126 16.26 7.60 3.68
C GLY A 126 16.44 7.15 5.13
N ALA A 127 15.99 7.98 6.09
CA ALA A 127 16.04 7.66 7.51
C ALA A 127 15.12 6.49 7.89
N LEU A 128 13.89 6.45 7.38
CA LEU A 128 12.98 5.32 7.54
C LEU A 128 13.59 4.01 7.01
N ARG A 129 14.18 4.03 5.80
CA ARG A 129 14.88 2.85 5.25
C ARG A 129 16.04 2.38 6.14
N ARG A 130 16.78 3.30 6.77
CA ARG A 130 17.85 2.94 7.72
C ARG A 130 17.30 2.38 9.02
N ALA A 131 16.22 2.94 9.55
CA ALA A 131 15.55 2.39 10.74
C ALA A 131 15.07 0.96 10.49
N VAL A 132 14.41 0.70 9.36
CA VAL A 132 13.99 -0.67 8.99
C VAL A 132 15.18 -1.62 8.88
N ARG A 133 16.33 -1.18 8.34
CA ARG A 133 17.55 -2.01 8.31
C ARG A 133 18.04 -2.37 9.71
N ARG A 134 17.90 -1.49 10.70
CA ARG A 134 18.26 -1.80 12.10
C ARG A 134 17.28 -2.76 12.73
N VAL A 135 15.97 -2.58 12.50
CA VAL A 135 14.94 -3.54 12.93
C VAL A 135 15.22 -4.93 12.34
N ALA A 136 15.67 -4.99 11.08
CA ALA A 136 16.03 -6.24 10.39
C ALA A 136 17.21 -7.00 11.00
N ALA A 137 18.06 -6.31 11.76
CA ALA A 137 19.22 -6.92 12.42
C ALA A 137 18.85 -7.59 13.75
N ARG A 138 17.61 -7.45 14.22
CA ARG A 138 17.15 -8.07 15.46
C ARG A 138 16.90 -9.58 15.28
N PRO A 139 17.07 -10.40 16.34
CA PRO A 139 16.74 -11.83 16.29
C PRO A 139 15.26 -12.10 15.96
N ASP A 140 14.36 -11.24 16.42
CA ASP A 140 12.91 -11.30 16.22
C ASP A 140 12.44 -10.47 15.01
N ARG A 141 13.30 -10.29 13.99
CA ARG A 141 13.11 -9.33 12.88
C ARG A 141 11.73 -9.31 12.24
N ASP A 142 11.13 -10.48 11.97
CA ASP A 142 9.86 -10.56 11.23
C ASP A 142 8.69 -10.06 12.11
N GLU A 143 8.69 -10.43 13.39
CA GLU A 143 7.71 -9.96 14.37
C GLU A 143 7.90 -8.48 14.69
N ALA A 144 9.15 -8.03 14.87
CA ALA A 144 9.46 -6.61 15.09
C ALA A 144 9.07 -5.74 13.88
N MET A 145 9.31 -6.21 12.65
CA MET A 145 8.86 -5.53 11.43
C MET A 145 7.36 -5.51 11.28
N ARG A 146 6.68 -6.61 11.62
CA ARG A 146 5.22 -6.68 11.60
C ARG A 146 4.64 -5.64 12.57
N ARG A 147 5.09 -5.62 13.82
CA ARG A 147 4.67 -4.60 14.80
C ARG A 147 4.93 -3.18 14.30
N PHE A 148 6.14 -2.90 13.83
CA PHE A 148 6.48 -1.59 13.28
C PHE A 148 5.56 -1.20 12.10
N LEU A 149 5.31 -2.12 11.18
CA LEU A 149 4.45 -1.86 10.01
C LEU A 149 3.01 -1.54 10.44
N PHE A 150 2.42 -2.34 11.32
CA PHE A 150 1.04 -2.13 11.77
C PHE A 150 0.91 -0.84 12.59
N GLU A 151 1.84 -0.55 13.51
CA GLU A 151 1.85 0.74 14.22
C GLU A 151 2.03 1.93 13.27
N ALA A 152 2.82 1.78 12.19
CA ALA A 152 2.98 2.83 11.19
C ALA A 152 1.69 3.04 10.38
N ILE A 153 0.98 1.97 10.06
CA ILE A 153 -0.32 2.02 9.38
C ILE A 153 -1.34 2.72 10.29
N ASP A 154 -1.43 2.33 11.55
CA ASP A 154 -2.36 2.91 12.53
C ASP A 154 -2.07 4.38 12.80
N LEU A 155 -0.80 4.78 12.87
CA LEU A 155 -0.41 6.17 12.99
C LEU A 155 -0.96 7.01 11.82
N VAL A 156 -0.80 6.53 10.58
CA VAL A 156 -1.30 7.26 9.41
C VAL A 156 -2.83 7.22 9.32
N ARG A 157 -3.45 6.07 9.62
CA ARG A 157 -4.91 5.92 9.66
C ARG A 157 -5.54 6.85 10.70
N GLY A 158 -4.97 6.93 11.89
CA GLY A 158 -5.43 7.84 12.95
C GLY A 158 -5.40 9.31 12.53
N HIS A 159 -4.34 9.75 11.83
CA HIS A 159 -4.29 11.10 11.26
C HIS A 159 -5.32 11.35 10.15
N ALA A 160 -5.72 10.30 9.44
CA ALA A 160 -6.79 10.34 8.45
C ALA A 160 -8.20 10.17 9.06
N GLY A 161 -8.33 10.02 10.39
CA GLY A 161 -9.60 9.77 11.07
C GLY A 161 -10.17 8.37 10.80
N LEU A 162 -9.33 7.42 10.39
CA LEU A 162 -9.70 6.02 10.13
C LEU A 162 -9.42 5.16 11.38
N PRO A 163 -10.22 4.12 11.64
CA PRO A 163 -9.98 3.21 12.77
C PRO A 163 -8.67 2.44 12.59
N PRO A 164 -8.04 1.95 13.68
CA PRO A 164 -6.85 1.10 13.57
C PRO A 164 -7.15 -0.18 12.78
N VAL A 165 -6.10 -0.83 12.29
CA VAL A 165 -6.21 -2.13 11.65
C VAL A 165 -6.66 -3.17 12.70
N PRO A 166 -7.71 -3.95 12.46
CA PRO A 166 -8.06 -5.06 13.33
C PRO A 166 -6.87 -6.02 13.45
N GLU A 167 -6.47 -6.37 14.67
CA GLU A 167 -5.42 -7.36 14.87
C GLU A 167 -5.87 -8.73 14.35
N GLY A 168 -5.39 -9.08 13.15
CA GLY A 168 -5.65 -10.39 12.54
C GLY A 168 -4.69 -11.46 13.08
N ARG A 169 -5.17 -12.70 13.17
CA ARG A 169 -4.32 -13.87 13.39
C ARG A 169 -3.29 -13.95 12.25
N PRO A 170 -2.03 -14.37 12.51
CA PRO A 170 -1.08 -14.64 11.44
C PRO A 170 -1.68 -15.57 10.39
N MET A 171 -1.53 -15.19 9.13
CA MET A 171 -2.04 -15.96 8.00
C MET A 171 -1.16 -17.19 7.76
N SER A 172 -1.76 -18.35 7.52
CA SER A 172 -1.01 -19.53 7.06
C SER A 172 -0.54 -19.30 5.63
N VAL A 173 0.72 -19.61 5.34
CA VAL A 173 1.31 -19.49 3.99
C VAL A 173 0.64 -20.43 2.99
N ASP A 174 0.08 -21.56 3.45
CA ASP A 174 -0.43 -22.62 2.58
C ASP A 174 -1.72 -22.22 1.82
N GLY A 175 -2.42 -21.18 2.28
CA GLY A 175 -3.71 -20.73 1.72
C GLY A 175 -3.64 -19.53 0.78
N VAL A 176 -2.47 -18.91 0.59
CA VAL A 176 -2.34 -17.58 -0.03
C VAL A 176 -1.50 -17.60 -1.31
N GLY A 177 -1.23 -18.78 -1.85
CA GLY A 177 -0.25 -18.97 -2.94
C GLY A 177 -0.46 -18.07 -4.16
N TRP A 178 -1.72 -17.69 -4.43
CA TRP A 178 -2.11 -16.93 -5.62
C TRP A 178 -3.27 -15.98 -5.34
N LEU A 179 -3.14 -14.72 -5.77
CA LEU A 179 -4.21 -13.73 -5.70
C LEU A 179 -4.72 -13.40 -7.11
N PRO A 180 -6.03 -13.57 -7.39
CA PRO A 180 -6.58 -13.29 -8.71
C PRO A 180 -6.75 -11.78 -8.92
N VAL A 181 -6.14 -11.27 -9.98
CA VAL A 181 -6.18 -9.87 -10.37
C VAL A 181 -6.59 -9.78 -11.83
N ARG A 182 -7.58 -8.95 -12.12
CA ARG A 182 -7.93 -8.55 -13.49
C ARG A 182 -6.94 -7.51 -13.98
N VAL A 183 -6.38 -7.74 -15.15
CA VAL A 183 -5.36 -6.88 -15.77
C VAL A 183 -5.87 -6.38 -17.11
N GLU A 184 -5.84 -5.08 -17.28
CA GLU A 184 -6.16 -4.36 -18.51
C GLU A 184 -4.93 -3.55 -18.93
N VAL A 185 -4.59 -3.55 -20.22
CA VAL A 185 -3.55 -2.64 -20.72
C VAL A 185 -4.22 -1.31 -21.04
N ARG A 186 -3.73 -0.21 -20.47
CA ARG A 186 -4.21 1.14 -20.79
C ARG A 186 -3.13 1.93 -21.51
N CYS A 187 -3.51 2.58 -22.60
CA CYS A 187 -2.70 3.50 -23.37
C CYS A 187 -3.31 4.90 -23.22
N PRO A 188 -2.67 5.87 -22.53
CA PRO A 188 -3.09 7.27 -22.58
C PRO A 188 -3.05 7.82 -24.01
N ASP A 189 -3.70 8.96 -24.23
CA ASP A 189 -3.78 9.63 -25.53
C ASP A 189 -2.41 10.11 -26.09
N ASP A 190 -1.32 9.89 -25.36
CA ASP A 190 0.04 10.16 -25.84
C ASP A 190 0.54 9.14 -26.88
N GLY A 191 -0.15 7.99 -27.02
CA GLY A 191 0.15 6.94 -28.00
C GLY A 191 1.52 6.28 -27.82
N LEU A 192 2.27 6.63 -26.77
CA LEU A 192 3.66 6.24 -26.53
C LEU A 192 3.82 5.53 -25.18
N SER A 193 2.87 5.71 -24.27
CA SER A 193 2.88 5.09 -22.95
C SER A 193 1.83 3.98 -22.87
N ALA A 194 2.18 2.84 -22.29
CA ALA A 194 1.21 1.85 -21.86
C ALA A 194 1.51 1.42 -20.43
N TYR A 195 0.46 1.21 -19.64
CA TYR A 195 0.59 0.67 -18.29
C TYR A 195 -0.46 -0.40 -18.03
N LEU A 196 -0.15 -1.29 -17.10
CA LEU A 196 -1.10 -2.30 -16.64
C LEU A 196 -2.02 -1.64 -15.60
N HIS A 197 -3.31 -1.60 -15.89
CA HIS A 197 -4.35 -1.26 -14.93
C HIS A 197 -4.82 -2.56 -14.27
N CYS A 198 -4.85 -2.60 -12.94
CA CYS A 198 -5.10 -3.83 -12.19
C CYS A 198 -6.24 -3.64 -11.20
N THR A 199 -7.16 -4.60 -11.16
CA THR A 199 -8.28 -4.63 -10.21
C THR A 199 -8.30 -5.98 -9.52
N ALA A 200 -8.43 -5.99 -8.20
CA ALA A 200 -8.59 -7.23 -7.45
C ALA A 200 -9.96 -7.88 -7.72
N GLU A 201 -9.98 -9.20 -7.97
CA GLU A 201 -11.22 -9.98 -8.01
C GLU A 201 -11.56 -10.49 -6.61
N LEU A 202 -12.04 -9.59 -5.75
CA LEU A 202 -12.21 -9.82 -4.30
C LEU A 202 -12.99 -11.09 -3.94
N ASP A 203 -14.02 -11.44 -4.71
CA ASP A 203 -14.83 -12.65 -4.49
C ASP A 203 -14.04 -13.95 -4.60
N ARG A 204 -12.87 -13.90 -5.24
CA ARG A 204 -11.95 -15.03 -5.42
C ARG A 204 -10.71 -14.94 -4.53
N TRP A 205 -10.54 -13.86 -3.76
CA TRP A 205 -9.46 -13.76 -2.77
C TRP A 205 -9.80 -14.60 -1.53
N PRO A 206 -8.80 -15.05 -0.75
CA PRO A 206 -9.05 -15.62 0.59
C PRO A 206 -9.92 -14.69 1.44
N ALA A 207 -10.87 -15.24 2.19
CA ALA A 207 -11.86 -14.45 2.95
C ALA A 207 -11.19 -13.49 3.95
N GLU A 208 -10.06 -13.92 4.52
CA GLU A 208 -9.23 -13.18 5.48
C GLU A 208 -8.53 -11.95 4.88
N LEU A 209 -8.48 -11.85 3.54
CA LEU A 209 -7.91 -10.72 2.80
C LEU A 209 -8.97 -9.83 2.15
N ARG A 210 -10.25 -10.19 2.22
CA ARG A 210 -11.30 -9.36 1.66
C ARG A 210 -11.51 -8.15 2.58
N PRO A 211 -11.56 -6.92 2.06
CA PRO A 211 -11.98 -5.79 2.86
C PRO A 211 -13.37 -6.06 3.41
N GLU A 212 -13.62 -5.72 4.68
CA GLU A 212 -14.99 -5.71 5.18
C GLU A 212 -15.84 -4.78 4.30
N PRO A 213 -17.10 -5.13 4.02
CA PRO A 213 -17.99 -4.27 3.26
C PRO A 213 -18.05 -2.91 3.96
N THR A 214 -17.45 -1.90 3.36
CA THR A 214 -17.51 -0.54 3.87
C THR A 214 -18.95 -0.08 3.69
N ALA A 215 -19.57 0.41 4.78
CA ALA A 215 -20.89 1.03 4.69
C ALA A 215 -20.90 2.05 3.53
N PRO A 216 -21.95 2.06 2.69
CA PRO A 216 -21.97 2.91 1.51
C PRO A 216 -21.72 4.36 1.91
N ARG A 217 -20.71 4.97 1.28
CA ARG A 217 -20.44 6.39 1.48
C ARG A 217 -21.66 7.18 1.00
N ALA A 218 -22.22 8.01 1.87
CA ALA A 218 -23.23 8.99 1.46
C ALA A 218 -22.69 9.75 0.26
N SER A 219 -23.33 9.58 -0.90
CA SER A 219 -22.95 10.24 -2.13
C SER A 219 -22.96 11.75 -1.90
N ARG A 220 -21.79 12.39 -1.95
CA ARG A 220 -21.72 13.84 -2.11
C ARG A 220 -22.06 14.17 -3.57
N ASP A 221 -23.31 13.92 -3.93
CA ASP A 221 -23.91 14.39 -5.17
C ASP A 221 -25.27 14.99 -4.83
N ARG A 222 -25.22 16.25 -4.40
CA ARG A 222 -26.29 17.22 -4.66
C ARG A 222 -25.61 18.51 -5.08
N ARG A 223 -25.40 18.69 -6.38
CA ARG A 223 -25.45 20.04 -6.95
C ARG A 223 -26.86 20.55 -6.67
N PRO A 224 -27.06 21.72 -6.03
CA PRO A 224 -28.38 22.31 -5.98
C PRO A 224 -28.83 22.65 -7.40
N ALA A 225 -30.01 22.15 -7.77
CA ALA A 225 -30.68 22.50 -9.02
C ALA A 225 -30.87 24.02 -9.13
N GLY A 226 -30.87 24.50 -10.36
CA GLY A 226 -30.74 25.91 -10.72
C GLY A 226 -31.74 26.87 -10.06
N ARG A 227 -31.32 28.14 -9.96
CA ARG A 227 -32.21 29.27 -9.73
C ARG A 227 -33.06 29.50 -10.99
N PRO A 228 -34.38 29.73 -10.87
CA PRO A 228 -35.14 30.27 -11.99
C PRO A 228 -34.81 31.76 -12.17
N ALA A 229 -34.98 32.22 -13.42
CA ALA A 229 -34.80 33.58 -13.88
C ALA A 229 -35.81 34.56 -13.26
#